data_AF-A0A949I3D0-F1
#
_entry.id   AF-A0A949I3D0-F1
#
_cell.length_a   1.000
_cell.length_b   1.000
_cell.length_c   1.000
_cell.angle_alpha   90.00
_cell.angle_beta   90.00
_cell.angle_gamma   90.00
#
_symmetry.space_group_name_H-M   'P 1'
#
loop_
_entity.id
_entity.type
_entity.pdbx_description
1 polymer ?
#
loop_
_entity_poly.entity_id
_entity_poly.type
_entity_poly.pdbx_seq_one_letter_code
_entity_poly.pdbx_strand_id
1 'polypeptide(L)' 'NGAALIGLKGLVVKSHGGADAYAFEQALHRAYEAASHGVVERIERIIERIAALHLKPPSDAAPPAPAAPRHVAAA' A
#
# COMPACT_ATOMS: atom_id res chain seq x y z
N ASN A 1 -21.35 -11.86 7.80
CA ASN A 1 -20.98 -11.63 9.22
C ASN A 1 -19.47 -11.50 9.34
N GLY A 2 -18.98 -10.44 10.00
CA GLY A 2 -17.54 -10.17 10.13
C GLY A 2 -17.03 -9.05 9.22
N ALA A 3 -17.15 -7.80 9.65
CA ALA A 3 -16.47 -6.68 8.98
C ALA A 3 -14.99 -6.69 9.37
N ALA A 4 -14.09 -6.65 8.39
CA ALA A 4 -12.65 -6.51 8.64
C ALA A 4 -12.29 -5.02 8.77
N LEU A 5 -11.62 -4.66 9.86
CA LEU A 5 -11.11 -3.30 10.07
C LEU A 5 -9.63 -3.26 9.67
N ILE A 6 -9.29 -2.29 8.82
CA ILE A 6 -7.93 -2.04 8.34
C ILE A 6 -7.35 -0.78 8.98
N GLY A 7 -6.02 -0.68 9.06
CA GLY A 7 -5.32 0.46 9.67
C GLY A 7 -5.07 0.31 11.18
N LEU A 8 -5.36 -0.86 11.76
CA LEU A 8 -5.00 -1.22 13.13
C LEU A 8 -3.74 -2.09 13.17
N LYS A 9 -3.11 -2.22 14.34
CA LYS A 9 -1.97 -3.12 14.55
C LYS A 9 -2.43 -4.59 14.63
N GLY A 10 -2.83 -5.15 13.49
CA GLY A 10 -3.23 -6.55 13.34
C GLY A 10 -4.60 -6.74 12.68
N LEU A 11 -5.06 -8.00 12.65
CA LEU A 11 -6.35 -8.39 12.09
C LEU A 11 -7.47 -8.16 13.11
N VAL A 12 -8.45 -7.34 12.75
CA VAL A 12 -9.64 -7.11 13.58
C VAL A 12 -10.90 -7.43 12.78
N VAL A 13 -11.71 -8.36 13.30
CA VAL A 13 -13.00 -8.75 12.71
C VAL A 13 -14.11 -8.46 13.70
N LYS A 14 -15.15 -7.75 13.25
CA LYS A 14 -16.31 -7.39 14.07
C LYS A 14 -17.57 -8.15 13.63
N SER A 15 -18.24 -8.80 14.59
CA SER A 15 -19.62 -9.29 14.42
C SER A 15 -20.66 -8.18 14.71
N HIS A 16 -21.88 -8.30 14.17
CA HIS A 16 -22.96 -7.35 14.45
C HIS A 16 -23.66 -7.69 15.78
N GLY A 17 -24.20 -6.68 16.47
CA GLY A 17 -25.01 -6.90 17.66
C GLY A 17 -26.29 -7.64 17.26
N GLY A 18 -26.60 -8.76 17.90
CA GLY A 18 -27.71 -9.64 17.52
C GLY A 18 -27.33 -10.79 16.58
N ALA A 19 -26.05 -11.06 16.35
CA ALA A 19 -25.64 -12.27 15.65
C ALA A 19 -25.97 -13.52 16.49
N ASP A 20 -26.60 -14.51 15.87
CA ASP A 20 -26.77 -15.84 16.46
C ASP A 20 -25.45 -16.64 16.42
N ALA A 21 -25.47 -17.85 16.98
CA ALA A 21 -24.29 -18.70 17.07
C ALA A 21 -23.66 -18.98 15.69
N TYR A 22 -24.48 -19.29 14.69
CA TYR A 22 -24.02 -19.55 13.33
C TYR A 22 -23.39 -18.29 12.70
N ALA A 23 -24.05 -17.14 12.85
CA ALA A 23 -23.55 -15.87 12.37
C ALA A 23 -22.20 -15.48 13.00
N PHE A 24 -22.02 -15.78 14.27
CA PHE A 24 -20.77 -15.56 14.99
C PHE A 24 -19.67 -16.53 14.55
N GLU A 25 -19.99 -17.82 14.40
CA GLU A 25 -19.08 -18.83 13.84
C GLU A 25 -18.56 -18.42 12.46
N GLN A 26 -19.44 -17.90 11.59
CA GLN A 26 -19.06 -17.37 10.28
C GLN A 26 -18.11 -16.16 10.37
N ALA A 27 -18.16 -15.37 11.44
CA ALA A 27 -17.19 -14.31 11.66
C ALA A 27 -15.83 -14.87 12.11
N LEU A 28 -15.83 -15.92 12.94
CA LEU A 28 -14.61 -16.63 13.35
C LEU A 28 -13.92 -17.31 12.17
N HIS A 29 -14.67 -18.00 11.31
CA HIS A 29 -14.14 -18.63 10.10
C HIS A 29 -13.45 -17.60 9.20
N ARG A 30 -14.06 -16.44 8.98
CA ARG A 30 -13.44 -15.35 8.22
C ARG A 30 -12.17 -14.82 8.86
N ALA A 31 -12.15 -14.69 10.19
CA ALA A 31 -10.95 -14.27 10.91
C ALA A 31 -9.83 -15.30 10.75
N TYR A 32 -10.17 -16.59 10.87
CA TYR A 32 -9.22 -17.69 10.68
C TYR A 32 -8.65 -17.73 9.26
N GLU A 33 -9.49 -17.61 8.23
CA GLU A 33 -9.04 -17.58 6.83
C GLU A 33 -8.12 -16.38 6.58
N ALA A 34 -8.48 -15.19 7.06
CA ALA A 34 -7.67 -13.99 6.89
C ALA A 34 -6.30 -14.09 7.57
N ALA A 35 -6.25 -14.69 8.76
CA ALA A 35 -4.99 -14.97 9.46
C ALA A 35 -4.18 -16.05 8.73
N SER A 36 -4.81 -17.15 8.35
CA SER A 36 -4.14 -18.30 7.68
C SER A 36 -3.57 -17.92 6.32
N HIS A 37 -4.23 -17.00 5.61
CA HIS A 37 -3.76 -16.49 4.31
C HIS A 37 -2.82 -15.29 4.41
N GLY A 38 -2.45 -14.85 5.63
CA GLY A 38 -1.50 -13.76 5.84
C GLY A 38 -1.96 -12.43 5.23
N VAL A 39 -3.25 -12.11 5.39
CA VAL A 39 -3.86 -10.92 4.78
C VAL A 39 -3.21 -9.64 5.29
N VAL A 40 -2.87 -9.57 6.58
CA VAL A 40 -2.24 -8.38 7.20
C VAL A 40 -0.87 -8.11 6.58
N GLU A 41 -0.02 -9.13 6.51
CA GLU A 41 1.33 -9.05 5.96
C GLU A 41 1.29 -8.71 4.47
N ARG A 42 0.27 -9.19 3.73
CA ARG A 42 0.07 -8.83 2.33
C ARG A 42 -0.33 -7.36 2.17
N ILE A 43 -1.20 -6.83 3.03
CA ILE A 43 -1.59 -5.42 3.01
C ILE A 43 -0.38 -4.54 3.33
N GLU A 44 0.42 -4.89 4.34
CA GLU A 44 1.66 -4.17 4.70
C GLU A 44 2.60 -4.05 3.51
N ARG A 45 2.90 -5.18 2.83
CA ARG A 45 3.75 -5.17 1.62
C ARG A 45 3.18 -4.31 0.48
N ILE A 46 1.86 -4.28 0.32
CA ILE A 46 1.21 -3.44 -0.70
C ILE A 46 1.41 -1.96 -0.35
N ILE A 47 1.20 -1.58 0.92
CA ILE A 47 1.39 -0.21 1.39
C ILE A 47 2.85 0.22 1.21
N GLU A 48 3.82 -0.61 1.58
CA GLU A 48 5.25 -0.36 1.37
C GLU A 48 5.58 -0.13 -0.11
N ARG A 49 5.06 -0.98 -1.00
CA ARG A 49 5.25 -0.85 -2.45
C ARG A 49 4.65 0.46 -2.98
N ILE A 50 3.45 0.81 -2.53
CA ILE A 50 2.79 2.07 -2.92
C ILE A 50 3.60 3.26 -2.42
N ALA A 51 4.10 3.23 -1.18
CA ALA A 51 4.93 4.29 -0.62
C ALA A 51 6.23 4.47 -1.43
N ALA A 52 6.89 3.38 -1.82
CA ALA A 52 8.10 3.42 -2.64
C ALA A 52 7.87 4.02 -4.04
N LEU A 53 6.69 3.81 -4.64
CA LEU A 53 6.31 4.43 -5.91
C LEU A 53 6.09 5.95 -5.77
N HIS A 54 5.56 6.41 -4.64
CA HIS A 54 5.32 7.84 -4.38
C HIS A 54 6.58 8.59 -3.91
N LEU A 55 7.63 7.89 -3.50
CA LEU A 55 8.89 8.48 -3.03
C LEU A 55 10.02 8.45 -4.06
N LYS A 56 9.76 8.05 -5.32
CA LYS A 56 10.76 8.17 -6.39
C LYS A 56 10.72 9.61 -6.91
N PRO A 57 11.66 10.51 -6.54
CA PRO A 57 11.76 11.79 -7.24
C PRO A 57 12.01 11.52 -8.73
N PRO A 58 11.58 12.41 -9.64
CA PRO A 58 12.01 12.33 -11.03
C PRO A 58 13.54 12.23 -11.01
N SER A 59 14.04 11.09 -11.49
CA SER A 59 15.48 10.82 -11.65
C SER A 59 16.10 12.05 -12.30
N ASP A 60 17.06 12.65 -11.62
CA ASP A 60 17.74 13.90 -11.98
C ASP A 60 17.76 14.13 -13.50
N ALA A 61 16.81 14.93 -13.99
CA ALA A 61 16.96 15.59 -15.26
C ALA A 61 18.04 16.64 -15.03
N ALA A 62 19.30 16.23 -15.17
CA ALA A 62 20.43 17.13 -15.20
C ALA A 62 20.09 18.29 -16.16
N PRO A 63 20.23 19.56 -15.75
CA PRO A 63 19.92 20.68 -16.62
C PRO A 63 20.78 20.56 -17.89
N PRO A 64 20.24 20.86 -19.09
CA PRO A 64 21.02 20.83 -20.31
C PRO A 64 22.23 21.76 -20.15
N ALA A 65 23.43 21.22 -20.40
CA ALA A 65 24.68 21.95 -20.28
C ALA A 65 24.66 23.25 -21.11
N PRO A 66 25.28 24.35 -20.61
CA PRO A 66 25.25 25.62 -21.32
C PRO A 66 25.93 25.52 -22.68
N ALA A 67 25.27 26.02 -23.72
CA ALA A 67 25.79 26.07 -25.07
C ALA A 67 27.09 26.88 -25.13
N ALA A 68 28.15 26.26 -25.63
CA ALA A 68 29.46 26.89 -25.79
C ALA A 68 29.40 28.12 -26.73
N PRO A 69 30.22 29.16 -26.48
CA PRO A 69 30.22 30.36 -27.30
C PRO A 69 30.73 30.04 -28.71
N ARG A 70 29.94 30.39 -29.72
CA ARG A 70 30.38 30.35 -31.12
C ARG A 70 31.36 31.50 -31.36
N HIS A 71 32.64 31.17 -31.52
CA HIS A 71 33.61 32.11 -32.07
C HIS A 71 33.22 32.41 -33.52
N VAL A 72 32.81 33.65 -33.78
CA VAL A 72 32.70 34.18 -35.14
C VAL A 72 34.13 34.52 -35.58
N ALA A 73 34.69 33.70 -36.46
CA ALA A 73 35.84 34.09 -37.25
C ALA A 73 35.40 35.14 -38.27
N ALA A 74 35.84 36.39 -38.09
CA ALA A 74 35.79 37.41 -39.13
C ALA A 74 37.17 37.47 -39.79
N ALA A 75 37.14 37.33 -41.12
CA ALA A 75 38.24 37.55 -42.05
C ALA A 75 38.61 39.03 -42.17
#